data_AF-A0A5J5U9V5-F1
#
_entry.id   AF-A0A5J5U9V5-F1
#
_cell.length_a   1.000
_cell.length_b   1.000
_cell.length_c   1.000
_cell.angle_alpha   90.00
_cell.angle_beta   90.00
_cell.angle_gamma   90.00
#
_symmetry.space_group_name_H-M   'P 1'
#
loop_
_entity.id
_entity.type
_entity.pdbx_description
1 polymer ?
#
loop_
_entity_poly.entity_id
_entity_poly.type
_entity_poly.pdbx_seq_one_letter_code
_entity_poly.pdbx_strand_id
1 'polypeptide(L)'
;MASNLLEGPIPHEIESLKALKCLDLSDNKLSGSIPTQIGNLSNLTYLILANNYLSVRIPLQICYLSLYQLDLSHNFIGGDIPSQLFNLSHSTNIDISHNLLQGVIPSQFGSLTQLSVSRFPNIDLSRNNLTGMIPEFPFYPENLNLSFNSLRGPIPYGLLNFPPKTFIGNKDLCGSIQGFLPCPSTKHNLAVIILVPTLLFLISFFTLVIFIFCQQHRAKALKHIPSPTKNGDLFCIWNFDGKIAFEDIIRATEDFDIKYCIGTGGYGSVYRAVLPSGKVVALKKLHRLEAEQPAYDTSFRNEIKFLTEIRHKNIVKLHGFCLHNRCMFLIYEYMEKGSLFYALSIDEEAVELDWTKRVNIVKGVAHALSYMHHDCNPPIVHRDISSNNILLNSELEAVIADFGTARLLDPDSSNRTVIVGTYGYIAPELAYSLVVTEKCDVYSFGVLALEILMGKHPGELLSTLSSSSSCVQNFMLNEILDPRLSTPRSQKMAGDIAFIAVIAFACLRPRPKARPTMKLVSQEFLHIKSPIAMPLHEISLIELKNHEMFMSDENHK
;
A
#
# COMPACT_ATOMS: atom_id res chain seq x y z
N MET A 1 32.54 3.53 32.16
CA MET A 1 32.45 2.15 32.69
C MET A 1 33.09 1.16 31.72
N ALA A 2 34.14 1.58 30.98
CA ALA A 2 34.87 0.72 30.07
C ALA A 2 35.68 -0.34 30.80
N SER A 3 36.01 -1.45 30.12
CA SER A 3 36.94 -2.48 30.58
C SER A 3 36.54 -3.08 31.94
N ASN A 4 35.27 -3.45 32.06
CA ASN A 4 34.75 -4.14 33.23
C ASN A 4 34.21 -5.53 32.80
N LEU A 5 33.59 -6.25 33.73
CA LEU A 5 32.93 -7.53 33.44
C LEU A 5 31.41 -7.38 33.51
N LEU A 6 30.86 -6.24 33.05
CA LEU A 6 29.42 -6.00 33.06
C LEU A 6 28.74 -6.94 32.05
N GLU A 7 27.72 -7.65 32.52
CA GLU A 7 26.96 -8.65 31.77
C GLU A 7 25.48 -8.24 31.67
N GLY A 8 24.78 -8.78 30.68
CA GLY A 8 23.36 -8.51 30.44
C GLY A 8 23.11 -7.31 29.51
N PRO A 9 21.83 -6.90 29.31
CA PRO A 9 21.49 -5.82 28.41
C PRO A 9 21.78 -4.44 28.99
N ILE A 10 21.95 -3.46 28.10
CA ILE A 10 21.96 -2.04 28.50
C ILE A 10 20.55 -1.70 29.03
N PRO A 11 20.42 -1.27 30.29
CA PRO A 11 19.12 -1.00 30.91
C PRO A 11 18.40 0.18 30.24
N HIS A 12 17.07 0.10 30.15
CA HIS A 12 16.25 1.16 29.57
C HIS A 12 16.25 2.43 30.43
N GLU A 13 16.48 2.28 31.73
CA GLU A 13 16.61 3.34 32.74
C GLU A 13 17.76 4.31 32.45
N ILE A 14 18.63 3.99 31.48
CA ILE A 14 19.69 4.89 31.02
C ILE A 14 19.14 6.24 30.55
N GLU A 15 17.88 6.31 30.09
CA GLU A 15 17.25 7.57 29.71
C GLU A 15 17.14 8.60 30.83
N SER A 16 17.22 8.17 32.10
CA SER A 16 17.18 9.07 33.26
C SER A 16 18.45 9.93 33.38
N LEU A 17 19.54 9.53 32.72
CA LEU A 17 20.85 10.20 32.79
C LEU A 17 20.94 11.42 31.88
N LYS A 18 19.98 12.35 31.95
CA LYS A 18 19.85 13.51 31.03
C LYS A 18 21.06 14.45 30.97
N ALA A 19 21.88 14.47 32.02
CA ALA A 19 23.10 15.28 32.08
C ALA A 19 24.34 14.60 31.46
N LEU A 20 24.22 13.33 31.05
CA LEU A 20 25.35 12.53 30.58
C LEU A 20 25.89 13.06 29.25
N LYS A 21 27.19 13.34 29.23
CA LYS A 21 27.92 13.77 28.01
C LYS A 21 28.73 12.66 27.37
N CYS A 22 29.26 11.75 28.19
CA CYS A 22 30.06 10.63 27.74
C CYS A 22 29.49 9.35 28.34
N LEU A 23 29.10 8.43 27.46
CA LEU A 23 28.73 7.07 27.81
C LEU A 23 29.73 6.13 27.17
N ASP A 24 30.65 5.64 28.01
CA ASP A 24 31.63 4.66 27.61
C ASP A 24 31.39 3.34 28.36
N LEU A 25 30.95 2.33 27.61
CA LEU A 25 30.67 0.97 28.04
C LEU A 25 31.53 -0.03 27.26
N SER A 26 32.63 0.41 26.63
CA SER A 26 33.47 -0.48 25.83
C SER A 26 34.08 -1.61 26.65
N ASP A 27 34.46 -2.70 25.99
CA ASP A 27 35.22 -3.81 26.60
C ASP A 27 34.50 -4.40 27.82
N ASN A 28 33.24 -4.80 27.59
CA ASN A 28 32.41 -5.49 28.58
C ASN A 28 31.81 -6.75 27.93
N LYS A 29 30.84 -7.38 28.60
CA LYS A 29 30.10 -8.54 28.11
C LYS A 29 28.61 -8.21 27.92
N LEU A 30 28.30 -6.96 27.58
CA LEU A 30 26.92 -6.51 27.40
C LEU A 30 26.31 -7.20 26.17
N SER A 31 25.06 -7.64 26.28
CA SER A 31 24.38 -8.44 25.25
C SER A 31 22.99 -7.91 24.93
N GLY A 32 22.33 -8.46 23.91
CA GLY A 32 21.02 -7.96 23.46
C GLY A 32 21.12 -6.70 22.59
N SER A 33 20.02 -5.95 22.45
CA SER A 33 19.96 -4.77 21.58
C SER A 33 20.39 -3.49 22.27
N ILE A 34 20.89 -2.51 21.51
CA ILE A 34 21.03 -1.13 22.00
C ILE A 34 19.62 -0.54 22.22
N PRO A 35 19.26 -0.09 23.43
CA PRO A 35 17.92 0.40 23.73
C PRO A 35 17.64 1.71 23.00
N THR A 36 16.41 1.86 22.48
CA THR A 36 15.97 3.08 21.78
C THR A 36 16.02 4.33 22.67
N GLN A 37 15.93 4.12 23.98
CA GLN A 37 15.98 5.11 25.06
C GLN A 37 17.29 5.92 25.08
N ILE A 38 18.37 5.43 24.46
CA ILE A 38 19.62 6.18 24.29
C ILE A 38 19.38 7.51 23.55
N GLY A 39 18.39 7.56 22.64
CA GLY A 39 18.03 8.80 21.94
C GLY A 39 17.50 9.90 22.85
N ASN A 40 17.07 9.56 24.07
CA ASN A 40 16.58 10.54 25.04
C ASN A 40 17.70 11.26 25.80
N LEU A 41 18.98 10.96 25.51
CA LEU A 41 20.17 11.55 26.10
C LEU A 41 20.66 12.75 25.26
N SER A 42 19.89 13.83 25.23
CA SER A 42 20.12 14.98 24.35
C SER A 42 21.48 15.68 24.54
N ASN A 43 22.14 15.51 25.68
CA ASN A 43 23.45 16.09 25.99
C ASN A 43 24.63 15.15 25.66
N LEU A 44 24.35 13.95 25.17
CA LEU A 44 25.37 12.95 24.90
C LEU A 44 26.20 13.36 23.68
N THR A 45 27.52 13.39 23.84
CA THR A 45 28.48 13.73 22.79
C THR A 45 29.44 12.58 22.47
N TYR A 46 29.66 11.65 23.40
CA TYR A 46 30.47 10.45 23.17
C TYR A 46 29.65 9.21 23.53
N LEU A 47 29.45 8.34 22.55
CA LEU A 47 28.81 7.04 22.73
C LEU A 47 29.76 5.95 22.26
N ILE A 48 30.35 5.22 23.21
CA ILE A 48 31.36 4.19 22.97
C ILE A 48 30.83 2.88 23.57
N LEU A 49 30.43 1.95 22.70
CA LEU A 49 29.87 0.63 23.03
C LEU A 49 30.72 -0.52 22.43
N ALA A 50 31.95 -0.22 22.01
CA ALA A 50 32.83 -1.16 21.33
C ALA A 50 33.14 -2.42 22.15
N ASN A 51 33.52 -3.52 21.49
CA ASN A 51 33.95 -4.75 22.15
C ASN A 51 32.93 -5.28 23.17
N ASN A 52 31.74 -5.61 22.70
CA ASN A 52 30.67 -6.22 23.48
C ASN A 52 29.96 -7.31 22.65
N TYR A 53 28.86 -7.85 23.17
CA TYR A 53 28.01 -8.84 22.49
C TYR A 53 26.67 -8.25 22.05
N LEU A 54 26.62 -6.95 21.76
CA LEU A 54 25.40 -6.26 21.32
C LEU A 54 24.99 -6.74 19.92
N SER A 55 23.69 -6.83 19.68
CA SER A 55 23.13 -7.44 18.47
C SER A 55 21.86 -6.74 17.98
N VAL A 56 21.15 -7.37 17.04
CA VAL A 56 19.90 -6.91 16.42
C VAL A 56 20.10 -5.81 15.37
N ARG A 57 20.21 -4.54 15.76
CA ARG A 57 20.32 -3.40 14.82
C ARG A 57 20.79 -2.11 15.51
N ILE A 58 21.27 -1.16 14.72
CA ILE A 58 21.48 0.22 15.15
C ILE A 58 20.10 0.91 15.28
N PRO A 59 19.69 1.38 16.47
CA PRO A 59 18.42 2.09 16.62
C PRO A 59 18.49 3.47 15.98
N LEU A 60 17.44 3.83 15.21
CA LEU A 60 17.33 5.13 14.52
C LEU A 60 17.49 6.33 15.47
N GLN A 61 17.10 6.16 16.73
CA GLN A 61 17.17 7.16 17.78
C GLN A 61 18.58 7.73 18.01
N ILE A 62 19.64 6.94 17.78
CA ILE A 62 21.04 7.41 17.86
C ILE A 62 21.29 8.51 16.81
N CYS A 63 20.66 8.42 15.64
CA CYS A 63 20.86 9.33 14.52
C CYS A 63 20.36 10.76 14.78
N TYR A 64 19.57 10.96 15.85
CA TYR A 64 19.07 12.28 16.24
C TYR A 64 19.89 12.93 17.37
N LEU A 65 20.95 12.27 17.84
CA LEU A 65 21.85 12.82 18.84
C LEU A 65 22.93 13.71 18.21
N SER A 66 23.44 14.68 18.98
CA SER A 66 24.55 15.54 18.56
C SER A 66 25.90 14.96 18.99
N LEU A 67 26.27 13.82 18.40
CA LEU A 67 27.48 13.08 18.77
C LEU A 67 28.75 13.67 18.12
N TYR A 68 29.85 13.65 18.86
CA TYR A 68 31.21 13.83 18.35
C TYR A 68 31.88 12.49 18.03
N GLN A 69 31.61 11.46 18.83
CA GLN A 69 32.12 10.10 18.63
C GLN A 69 30.98 9.09 18.80
N LEU A 70 30.84 8.21 17.81
CA LEU A 70 30.02 7.01 17.85
C LEU A 70 30.91 5.81 17.54
N ASP A 71 31.11 4.93 18.51
CA ASP A 71 31.86 3.69 18.33
C ASP A 71 31.00 2.51 18.77
N LEU A 72 30.55 1.72 17.80
CA LEU A 72 29.78 0.49 17.97
C LEU A 72 30.59 -0.73 17.49
N SER A 73 31.90 -0.58 17.30
CA SER A 73 32.73 -1.60 16.67
C SER A 73 32.80 -2.90 17.48
N HIS A 74 33.15 -4.00 16.82
CA HIS A 74 33.37 -5.30 17.49
C HIS A 74 32.17 -5.74 18.34
N ASN A 75 31.04 -5.91 17.66
CA ASN A 75 29.79 -6.42 18.22
C ASN A 75 29.15 -7.41 17.21
N PHE A 76 27.92 -7.86 17.48
CA PHE A 76 27.12 -8.71 16.60
C PHE A 76 25.93 -7.95 15.99
N ILE A 77 26.07 -6.63 15.77
CA ILE A 77 24.97 -5.78 15.28
C ILE A 77 24.70 -6.12 13.82
N GLY A 78 23.45 -6.47 13.50
CA GLY A 78 22.99 -6.78 12.15
C GLY A 78 22.04 -5.74 11.58
N GLY A 79 21.31 -6.13 10.53
CA GLY A 79 20.39 -5.24 9.82
C GLY A 79 21.09 -4.20 8.95
N ASP A 80 20.31 -3.30 8.38
CA ASP A 80 20.81 -2.27 7.47
C ASP A 80 21.35 -1.05 8.25
N ILE A 81 22.28 -0.31 7.64
CA ILE A 81 22.72 1.01 8.14
C ILE A 81 21.55 1.99 7.96
N PRO A 82 21.02 2.64 9.04
CA PRO A 82 20.00 3.67 8.90
C PRO A 82 20.52 4.83 8.03
N SER A 83 19.75 5.29 7.04
CA SER A 83 20.18 6.39 6.16
C SER A 83 20.47 7.68 6.92
N GLN A 84 19.76 7.89 8.03
CA GLN A 84 19.93 9.02 8.93
C GLN A 84 21.24 8.97 9.74
N LEU A 85 21.99 7.87 9.74
CA LEU A 85 23.25 7.78 10.49
C LEU A 85 24.26 8.82 10.00
N PHE A 86 24.23 9.14 8.71
CA PHE A 86 25.06 10.18 8.12
C PHE A 86 24.46 11.59 8.22
N ASN A 87 23.31 11.74 8.89
CA ASN A 87 22.75 13.04 9.30
C ASN A 87 23.29 13.49 10.67
N LEU A 88 24.02 12.62 11.38
CA LEU A 88 24.84 13.05 12.51
C LEU A 88 25.78 14.17 12.04
N SER A 89 26.18 15.06 12.96
CA SER A 89 26.99 16.23 12.61
C SER A 89 28.16 15.82 11.69
N HIS A 90 28.49 16.61 10.68
CA HIS A 90 29.58 16.28 9.74
C HIS A 90 30.97 16.14 10.40
N SER A 91 31.07 16.37 11.71
CA SER A 91 32.29 16.20 12.50
C SER A 91 32.26 14.95 13.39
N THR A 92 31.23 14.10 13.27
CA THR A 92 31.11 12.89 14.07
C THR A 92 32.03 11.80 13.53
N ASN A 93 32.92 11.28 14.37
CA ASN A 93 33.66 10.05 14.10
C ASN A 93 32.74 8.86 14.28
N ILE A 94 32.61 8.03 13.26
CA ILE A 94 31.73 6.86 13.23
C ILE A 94 32.57 5.62 12.99
N ASP A 95 32.61 4.73 13.98
CA ASP A 95 33.15 3.38 13.84
C ASP A 95 32.03 2.38 14.12
N ILE A 96 31.61 1.66 13.07
CA ILE A 96 30.66 0.55 13.16
C ILE A 96 31.26 -0.73 12.55
N SER A 97 32.59 -0.79 12.51
CA SER A 97 33.34 -1.91 11.95
C SER A 97 33.17 -3.19 12.77
N HIS A 98 33.56 -4.34 12.21
CA HIS A 98 33.52 -5.63 12.91
C HIS A 98 32.12 -5.95 13.49
N ASN A 99 31.12 -5.97 12.62
CA ASN A 99 29.73 -6.27 12.96
C ASN A 99 29.12 -7.19 11.87
N LEU A 100 27.81 -7.41 11.93
CA LEU A 100 27.03 -8.21 10.98
C LEU A 100 26.12 -7.34 10.09
N LEU A 101 26.46 -6.06 9.91
CA LEU A 101 25.63 -5.13 9.13
C LEU A 101 25.53 -5.58 7.68
N GLN A 102 24.34 -5.46 7.10
CA GLN A 102 24.02 -5.90 5.75
C GLN A 102 23.34 -4.77 4.95
N GLY A 103 22.84 -5.09 3.75
CA GLY A 103 22.18 -4.10 2.89
C GLY A 103 23.19 -3.22 2.16
N VAL A 104 22.76 -2.04 1.73
CA VAL A 104 23.60 -1.08 0.98
C VAL A 104 24.10 0.03 1.88
N ILE A 105 25.21 0.67 1.51
CA ILE A 105 25.60 1.96 2.11
C ILE A 105 24.60 3.02 1.58
N PRO A 106 23.81 3.67 2.46
CA PRO A 106 22.82 4.67 2.05
C PRO A 106 23.43 5.82 1.22
N SER A 107 22.76 6.19 0.13
CA SER A 107 23.14 7.32 -0.74
C SER A 107 22.39 8.62 -0.41
N GLN A 108 21.37 8.54 0.44
CA GLN A 108 20.54 9.67 0.86
C GLN A 108 21.15 10.30 2.11
N PHE A 109 22.11 11.17 1.89
CA PHE A 109 22.62 12.04 2.93
C PHE A 109 21.68 13.25 3.03
N GLY A 110 21.30 13.65 4.26
CA GLY A 110 20.34 14.74 4.48
C GLY A 110 20.68 15.99 3.66
N SER A 111 19.64 16.68 3.15
CA SER A 111 19.75 17.90 2.33
C SER A 111 20.56 18.97 3.07
N LEU A 112 21.83 19.17 2.68
CA LEU A 112 22.70 20.15 3.32
C LEU A 112 23.39 21.04 2.28
N THR A 113 23.00 22.30 2.34
CA THR A 113 23.63 23.45 1.69
C THR A 113 25.10 23.54 2.10
N GLN A 114 25.97 23.71 1.10
CA GLN A 114 27.38 24.04 1.27
C GLN A 114 27.59 25.11 2.36
N LEU A 115 28.03 24.69 3.54
CA LEU A 115 28.56 25.61 4.54
C LEU A 115 29.84 25.01 5.12
N SER A 116 30.88 25.84 5.09
CA SER A 116 32.25 25.58 5.51
C SER A 116 32.33 24.81 6.83
N VAL A 117 32.66 23.51 6.76
CA VAL A 117 33.03 22.72 7.94
C VAL A 117 34.55 22.59 8.00
N SER A 118 35.13 22.89 9.16
CA SER A 118 36.57 22.90 9.44
C SER A 118 37.12 21.55 9.93
N ARG A 119 36.32 20.48 9.93
CA ARG A 119 36.71 19.11 10.31
C ARG A 119 35.97 18.07 9.48
N PHE A 120 36.70 17.07 9.01
CA PHE A 120 36.18 15.96 8.23
C PHE A 120 35.99 14.74 9.13
N PRO A 121 34.91 13.95 8.99
CA PRO A 121 34.64 12.83 9.89
C PRO A 121 35.52 11.63 9.57
N ASN A 122 35.84 10.82 10.57
CA ASN A 122 36.41 9.48 10.38
C ASN A 122 35.27 8.46 10.28
N ILE A 123 35.30 7.62 9.25
CA ILE A 123 34.25 6.62 8.99
C ILE A 123 34.90 5.25 8.79
N ASP A 124 34.63 4.32 9.70
CA ASP A 124 35.00 2.91 9.55
C ASP A 124 33.75 2.01 9.49
N LEU A 125 33.54 1.43 8.31
CA LEU A 125 32.47 0.45 8.02
C LEU A 125 33.05 -0.94 7.75
N SER A 126 34.34 -1.15 8.00
CA SER A 126 35.02 -2.36 7.58
C SER A 126 34.54 -3.60 8.32
N ARG A 127 34.73 -4.79 7.71
CA ARG A 127 34.39 -6.09 8.31
C ARG A 127 32.92 -6.16 8.73
N ASN A 128 32.06 -5.96 7.74
CA ASN A 128 30.62 -6.17 7.81
C ASN A 128 30.20 -7.01 6.58
N ASN A 129 28.90 -7.16 6.36
CA ASN A 129 28.33 -7.84 5.19
C ASN A 129 27.64 -6.86 4.23
N LEU A 130 28.16 -5.64 4.10
CA LEU A 130 27.58 -4.59 3.25
C LEU A 130 27.71 -4.96 1.76
N THR A 131 26.68 -4.66 0.99
CA THR A 131 26.53 -5.00 -0.43
C THR A 131 26.24 -3.76 -1.27
N GLY A 132 26.16 -3.93 -2.59
CA GLY A 132 25.81 -2.83 -3.50
C GLY A 132 27.01 -1.94 -3.85
N MET A 133 26.70 -0.79 -4.46
CA MET A 133 27.72 0.16 -4.92
C MET A 133 28.13 1.12 -3.80
N ILE A 134 29.37 1.62 -3.86
CA ILE A 134 29.81 2.70 -2.98
C ILE A 134 29.13 4.00 -3.44
N PRO A 135 28.35 4.69 -2.58
CA PRO A 135 27.74 5.96 -2.94
C PRO A 135 28.77 7.08 -2.99
N GLU A 136 28.42 8.17 -3.68
CA GLU A 136 29.15 9.43 -3.56
C GLU A 136 28.86 10.05 -2.18
N PHE A 137 29.90 10.29 -1.38
CA PHE A 137 29.77 10.97 -0.10
C PHE A 137 29.67 12.49 -0.34
N PRO A 138 28.73 13.21 0.31
CA PRO A 138 28.55 14.66 0.13
C PRO A 138 29.65 15.47 0.82
N PHE A 139 30.51 14.80 1.59
CA PHE A 139 31.68 15.35 2.27
C PHE A 139 32.87 14.42 2.01
N TYR A 140 34.09 14.95 2.18
CA TYR A 140 35.31 14.17 2.02
C TYR A 140 35.80 13.73 3.42
N PRO A 141 35.59 12.48 3.87
CA PRO A 141 36.01 12.05 5.20
C PRO A 141 37.53 12.17 5.38
N GLU A 142 38.02 12.39 6.60
CA GLU A 142 39.46 12.44 6.88
C GLU A 142 40.07 11.04 6.72
N ASN A 143 39.42 10.06 7.32
CA ASN A 143 39.72 8.64 7.14
C ASN A 143 38.46 7.88 6.76
N LEU A 144 38.60 7.00 5.76
CA LEU A 144 37.55 6.11 5.30
C LEU A 144 38.09 4.68 5.24
N ASN A 145 37.33 3.74 5.79
CA ASN A 145 37.62 2.32 5.70
C ASN A 145 36.34 1.54 5.36
N LEU A 146 36.34 0.93 4.16
CA LEU A 146 35.25 0.12 3.62
C LEU A 146 35.68 -1.34 3.42
N SER A 147 36.85 -1.71 3.94
CA SER A 147 37.47 -3.01 3.67
C SER A 147 36.66 -4.18 4.23
N PHE A 148 36.85 -5.37 3.66
CA PHE A 148 36.21 -6.61 4.11
C PHE A 148 34.68 -6.51 4.20
N ASN A 149 34.05 -6.13 3.10
CA ASN A 149 32.61 -6.18 2.88
C ASN A 149 32.33 -6.96 1.56
N SER A 150 31.09 -6.91 1.08
CA SER A 150 30.62 -7.47 -0.19
C SER A 150 30.23 -6.38 -1.21
N LEU A 151 30.95 -5.25 -1.21
CA LEU A 151 30.70 -4.11 -2.11
C LEU A 151 31.12 -4.43 -3.55
N ARG A 152 30.43 -3.84 -4.53
CA ARG A 152 30.60 -4.11 -5.96
C ARG A 152 30.56 -2.86 -6.84
N GLY A 153 31.16 -2.94 -8.03
CA GLY A 153 31.11 -1.89 -9.05
C GLY A 153 32.28 -0.89 -8.99
N PRO A 154 32.21 0.21 -9.75
CA PRO A 154 33.27 1.20 -9.81
C PRO A 154 33.45 1.94 -8.48
N ILE A 155 34.70 2.14 -8.07
CA ILE A 155 35.04 3.04 -6.96
C ILE A 155 34.80 4.49 -7.42
N PRO A 156 33.97 5.28 -6.70
CA PRO A 156 33.67 6.66 -7.03
C PRO A 156 34.92 7.53 -7.21
N TYR A 157 34.88 8.46 -8.17
CA TYR A 157 36.05 9.29 -8.52
C TYR A 157 36.53 10.13 -7.33
N GLY A 158 35.58 10.62 -6.52
CA GLY A 158 35.87 11.37 -5.28
C GLY A 158 36.64 10.57 -4.23
N LEU A 159 36.73 9.24 -4.34
CA LEU A 159 37.37 8.37 -3.36
C LEU A 159 38.69 7.75 -3.84
N LEU A 160 39.13 8.07 -5.05
CA LEU A 160 40.36 7.49 -5.64
C LEU A 160 41.65 7.88 -4.91
N ASN A 161 41.61 8.95 -4.13
CA ASN A 161 42.75 9.44 -3.35
C ASN A 161 42.95 8.67 -2.03
N PHE A 162 41.99 7.83 -1.61
CA PHE A 162 42.17 6.97 -0.44
C PHE A 162 43.10 5.79 -0.74
N PRO A 163 43.89 5.33 0.25
CA PRO A 163 44.83 4.24 0.04
C PRO A 163 44.10 2.91 -0.28
N PRO A 164 44.70 1.99 -1.05
CA PRO A 164 44.07 0.73 -1.46
C PRO A 164 43.51 -0.12 -0.29
N LYS A 165 44.14 -0.02 0.88
CA LYS A 165 43.68 -0.69 2.11
C LYS A 165 42.25 -0.31 2.52
N THR A 166 41.75 0.86 2.11
CA THR A 166 40.38 1.31 2.35
C THR A 166 39.35 0.39 1.70
N PHE A 167 39.69 -0.30 0.62
CA PHE A 167 38.72 -1.05 -0.20
C PHE A 167 38.97 -2.57 -0.22
N ILE A 168 40.10 -3.03 0.33
CA ILE A 168 40.53 -4.43 0.24
C ILE A 168 39.48 -5.39 0.81
N GLY A 169 39.38 -6.61 0.27
CA GLY A 169 38.40 -7.60 0.75
C GLY A 169 37.01 -7.51 0.11
N ASN A 170 36.74 -6.49 -0.70
CA ASN A 170 35.56 -6.41 -1.56
C ASN A 170 35.90 -6.91 -2.97
N LYS A 171 35.47 -8.13 -3.32
CA LYS A 171 35.94 -8.85 -4.52
C LYS A 171 35.50 -8.23 -5.85
N ASP A 172 34.33 -7.59 -5.86
CA ASP A 172 33.68 -7.10 -7.08
C ASP A 172 33.88 -5.59 -7.31
N LEU A 173 34.78 -4.95 -6.55
CA LEU A 173 35.15 -3.56 -6.77
C LEU A 173 36.16 -3.45 -7.92
N CYS A 174 36.00 -2.40 -8.72
CA CYS A 174 36.89 -2.07 -9.83
C CYS A 174 37.20 -0.57 -9.85
N GLY A 175 38.34 -0.18 -10.43
CA GLY A 175 38.70 1.23 -10.53
C GLY A 175 40.19 1.46 -10.76
N SER A 176 40.56 2.72 -10.97
CA SER A 176 41.96 3.14 -11.21
C SER A 176 42.78 3.28 -9.91
N ILE A 177 42.58 2.36 -8.96
CA ILE A 177 43.35 2.30 -7.70
C ILE A 177 44.33 1.13 -7.77
N GLN A 178 45.58 1.35 -7.33
CA GLN A 178 46.62 0.33 -7.30
C GLN A 178 46.15 -0.91 -6.51
N GLY A 179 46.15 -2.08 -7.15
CA GLY A 179 45.70 -3.35 -6.54
C GLY A 179 44.25 -3.75 -6.84
N PHE A 180 43.48 -2.92 -7.55
CA PHE A 180 42.14 -3.24 -8.04
C PHE A 180 42.14 -3.45 -9.56
N LEU A 181 41.26 -4.31 -10.05
CA LEU A 181 41.08 -4.51 -11.48
C LEU A 181 40.50 -3.23 -12.12
N PRO A 182 40.98 -2.81 -13.30
CA PRO A 182 40.31 -1.78 -14.06
C PRO A 182 38.87 -2.21 -14.32
N CYS A 183 37.92 -1.29 -14.15
CA CYS A 183 36.54 -1.58 -14.52
C CYS A 183 36.48 -1.99 -16.00
N PRO A 184 35.67 -3.00 -16.36
CA PRO A 184 35.56 -3.47 -17.73
C PRO A 184 35.27 -2.27 -18.65
N SER A 185 36.31 -1.81 -19.32
CA SER A 185 36.22 -0.76 -20.30
C SER A 185 35.75 -1.44 -21.56
N THR A 186 34.60 -1.04 -22.08
CA THR A 186 34.15 -1.40 -23.43
C THR A 186 35.06 -0.72 -24.46
N LYS A 187 36.34 -1.13 -24.53
CA LYS A 187 37.20 -0.88 -25.67
C LYS A 187 36.98 -2.01 -26.67
N HIS A 188 35.82 -1.99 -27.30
CA HIS A 188 35.68 -2.63 -28.60
C HIS A 188 36.00 -1.61 -29.68
N ASN A 189 36.80 -2.01 -30.67
CA ASN A 189 37.18 -1.17 -31.81
C ASN A 189 35.94 -0.54 -32.47
N LEU A 190 35.77 0.76 -32.24
CA LEU A 190 34.62 1.56 -32.63
C LEU A 190 34.34 1.51 -34.15
N ALA A 191 35.38 1.27 -34.96
CA ALA A 191 35.26 1.14 -36.41
C ALA A 191 34.51 -0.13 -36.85
N VAL A 192 34.67 -1.26 -36.15
CA VAL A 192 34.05 -2.55 -36.58
C VAL A 192 32.62 -2.69 -36.06
N ILE A 193 32.35 -2.18 -34.84
CA ILE A 193 31.01 -2.21 -34.22
C ILE A 193 30.07 -1.15 -34.78
N ILE A 194 30.56 -0.07 -35.39
CA ILE A 194 29.68 0.86 -36.10
C ILE A 194 29.47 0.39 -37.53
N LEU A 195 30.52 -0.01 -38.26
CA LEU A 195 30.40 -0.28 -39.70
C LEU A 195 29.55 -1.51 -40.02
N VAL A 196 29.65 -2.59 -39.25
CA VAL A 196 28.90 -3.83 -39.53
C VAL A 196 27.41 -3.68 -39.20
N PRO A 197 26.99 -3.16 -38.02
CA PRO A 197 25.60 -2.90 -37.72
C PRO A 197 25.02 -1.74 -38.52
N THR A 198 25.79 -0.71 -38.88
CA THR A 198 25.28 0.34 -39.78
C THR A 198 25.10 -0.17 -41.20
N LEU A 199 25.98 -1.02 -41.72
CA LEU A 199 25.80 -1.63 -43.03
C LEU A 199 24.61 -2.61 -43.02
N LEU A 200 24.47 -3.43 -41.97
CA LEU A 200 23.32 -4.32 -41.80
C LEU A 200 22.02 -3.55 -41.57
N PHE A 201 22.06 -2.45 -40.82
CA PHE A 201 20.93 -1.54 -40.62
C PHE A 201 20.57 -0.82 -41.90
N LEU A 202 21.55 -0.37 -42.70
CA LEU A 202 21.31 0.25 -44.00
C LEU A 202 20.71 -0.78 -44.98
N ILE A 203 21.24 -2.00 -45.03
CA ILE A 203 20.67 -3.07 -45.87
C ILE A 203 19.25 -3.41 -45.41
N SER A 204 19.03 -3.59 -44.11
CA SER A 204 17.70 -3.84 -43.51
C SER A 204 16.74 -2.67 -43.74
N PHE A 205 17.22 -1.44 -43.64
CA PHE A 205 16.44 -0.24 -43.89
C PHE A 205 16.12 -0.10 -45.37
N PHE A 206 17.05 -0.40 -46.28
CA PHE A 206 16.78 -0.40 -47.72
C PHE A 206 15.83 -1.53 -48.12
N THR A 207 15.95 -2.74 -47.55
CA THR A 207 14.98 -3.81 -47.82
C THR A 207 13.62 -3.49 -47.21
N LEU A 208 13.55 -2.86 -46.04
CA LEU A 208 12.31 -2.39 -45.42
C LEU A 208 11.70 -1.22 -46.20
N VAL A 209 12.50 -0.29 -46.73
CA VAL A 209 12.04 0.81 -47.58
C VAL A 209 11.57 0.29 -48.93
N ILE A 210 12.27 -0.67 -49.55
CA ILE A 210 11.82 -1.34 -50.77
C ILE A 210 10.54 -2.15 -50.49
N PHE A 211 10.45 -2.83 -49.34
CA PHE A 211 9.26 -3.56 -48.93
C PHE A 211 8.08 -2.63 -48.66
N ILE A 212 8.30 -1.51 -47.98
CA ILE A 212 7.31 -0.44 -47.76
C ILE A 212 6.97 0.21 -49.09
N PHE A 213 7.90 0.42 -50.02
CA PHE A 213 7.62 1.00 -51.34
C PHE A 213 6.82 0.02 -52.19
N CYS A 214 7.12 -1.29 -52.15
CA CYS A 214 6.35 -2.36 -52.76
C CYS A 214 4.95 -2.50 -52.11
N GLN A 215 4.86 -2.39 -50.78
CA GLN A 215 3.59 -2.37 -50.05
C GLN A 215 2.80 -1.09 -50.33
N GLN A 216 3.45 0.06 -50.45
CA GLN A 216 2.82 1.34 -50.80
C GLN A 216 2.42 1.37 -52.27
N HIS A 217 3.14 0.70 -53.18
CA HIS A 217 2.68 0.51 -54.56
C HIS A 217 1.48 -0.45 -54.62
N ARG A 218 1.49 -1.52 -53.80
CA ARG A 218 0.31 -2.40 -53.63
C ARG A 218 -0.87 -1.70 -52.96
N ALA A 219 -0.62 -0.80 -52.00
CA ALA A 219 -1.64 -0.04 -51.28
C ALA A 219 -2.12 1.19 -52.06
N LYS A 220 -1.28 1.82 -52.90
CA LYS A 220 -1.71 2.86 -53.85
C LYS A 220 -2.53 2.27 -55.00
N ALA A 221 -2.39 0.97 -55.28
CA ALA A 221 -3.33 0.23 -56.12
C ALA A 221 -4.63 -0.15 -55.39
N LEU A 222 -4.72 0.05 -54.08
CA LEU A 222 -5.90 -0.28 -53.28
C LEU A 222 -6.24 0.80 -52.25
N LYS A 223 -7.01 1.80 -52.72
CA LYS A 223 -7.87 2.74 -51.96
C LYS A 223 -7.24 4.04 -51.44
N HIS A 224 -7.56 5.10 -52.19
CA HIS A 224 -8.20 6.34 -51.74
C HIS A 224 -8.88 6.26 -50.35
N ILE A 225 -8.62 7.25 -49.45
CA ILE A 225 -9.47 7.86 -48.38
C ILE A 225 -8.62 8.37 -47.16
N PRO A 226 -9.02 9.47 -46.47
CA PRO A 226 -8.14 10.48 -45.87
C PRO A 226 -7.81 10.34 -44.36
N SER A 227 -6.93 11.26 -43.93
CA SER A 227 -6.37 11.58 -42.60
C SER A 227 -7.06 11.02 -41.34
N PRO A 228 -6.29 10.59 -40.31
CA PRO A 228 -6.83 10.02 -39.09
C PRO A 228 -7.58 11.07 -38.25
N THR A 229 -8.88 10.87 -38.12
CA THR A 229 -9.74 11.52 -37.12
C THR A 229 -9.30 11.15 -35.70
N LYS A 230 -9.14 12.17 -34.84
CA LYS A 230 -9.04 12.03 -33.37
C LYS A 230 -10.31 11.38 -32.82
N ASN A 231 -10.44 10.05 -32.86
CA ASN A 231 -11.55 9.28 -32.27
C ASN A 231 -11.15 7.80 -32.03
N GLY A 232 -9.90 7.55 -31.64
CA GLY A 232 -9.43 6.24 -31.18
C GLY A 232 -9.39 6.19 -29.65
N ASP A 233 -9.62 5.02 -29.06
CA ASP A 233 -9.66 4.77 -27.62
C ASP A 233 -8.42 5.37 -26.91
N LEU A 234 -8.63 6.46 -26.17
CA LEU A 234 -7.60 7.36 -25.67
C LEU A 234 -6.61 6.63 -24.72
N PHE A 235 -7.05 5.53 -24.10
CA PHE A 235 -6.26 4.73 -23.16
C PHE A 235 -5.23 3.81 -23.84
N CYS A 236 -5.33 3.59 -25.16
CA CYS A 236 -4.32 2.84 -25.92
C CYS A 236 -3.15 3.73 -26.38
N ILE A 237 -3.27 5.06 -26.27
CA ILE A 237 -2.34 6.08 -26.81
C ILE A 237 -1.63 6.85 -25.67
N TRP A 238 -1.67 6.35 -24.44
CA TRP A 238 -0.92 6.96 -23.33
C TRP A 238 0.46 6.31 -23.24
N ASN A 239 1.50 7.07 -23.62
CA ASN A 239 2.88 6.63 -23.41
C ASN A 239 3.13 6.39 -21.91
N PHE A 240 3.88 5.33 -21.61
CA PHE A 240 4.21 4.83 -20.27
C PHE A 240 4.78 5.89 -19.30
N ASP A 241 5.32 7.00 -19.83
CA ASP A 241 5.83 8.15 -19.07
C ASP A 241 4.74 9.15 -18.60
N GLY A 242 3.46 8.93 -18.91
CA GLY A 242 2.35 9.72 -18.37
C GLY A 242 2.29 11.21 -18.77
N LYS A 243 3.25 11.73 -19.55
CA LYS A 243 3.34 13.17 -19.92
C LYS A 243 2.11 13.70 -20.65
N ILE A 244 1.57 12.94 -21.61
CA ILE A 244 0.39 13.36 -22.39
C ILE A 244 -0.86 13.33 -21.52
N ALA A 245 -1.04 12.28 -20.70
CA ALA A 245 -2.16 12.18 -19.77
C ALA A 245 -2.12 13.27 -18.68
N PHE A 246 -0.92 13.62 -18.20
CA PHE A 246 -0.73 14.64 -17.17
C PHE A 246 -1.19 16.02 -17.65
N GLU A 247 -0.72 16.50 -18.81
CA GLU A 247 -1.08 17.83 -19.30
C GLU A 247 -2.58 17.97 -19.62
N ASP A 248 -3.19 16.95 -20.23
CA ASP A 248 -4.62 16.97 -20.53
C ASP A 248 -5.47 16.94 -19.27
N ILE A 249 -5.04 16.22 -18.21
CA ILE A 249 -5.75 16.15 -16.93
C ILE A 249 -5.60 17.44 -16.13
N ILE A 250 -4.39 18.01 -16.07
CA ILE A 250 -4.17 19.32 -15.43
C ILE A 250 -5.02 20.39 -16.12
N ARG A 251 -5.10 20.37 -17.45
CA ARG A 251 -5.96 21.29 -18.20
C ARG A 251 -7.44 21.04 -17.92
N ALA A 252 -7.89 19.78 -17.92
CA ALA A 252 -9.29 19.42 -17.70
C ALA A 252 -9.81 19.71 -16.28
N THR A 253 -8.88 19.83 -15.30
CA THR A 253 -9.20 20.11 -13.90
C THR A 253 -8.78 21.50 -13.45
N GLU A 254 -8.26 22.34 -14.35
CA GLU A 254 -7.66 23.65 -14.03
C GLU A 254 -6.68 23.57 -12.84
N ASP A 255 -5.73 22.63 -12.92
CA ASP A 255 -4.77 22.31 -11.87
C ASP A 255 -5.42 21.80 -10.56
N PHE A 256 -6.41 20.90 -10.69
CA PHE A 256 -7.17 20.34 -9.58
C PHE A 256 -7.88 21.42 -8.74
N ASP A 257 -8.53 22.36 -9.41
CA ASP A 257 -9.37 23.37 -8.77
C ASP A 257 -10.50 22.70 -7.97
N ILE A 258 -10.80 23.27 -6.80
CA ILE A 258 -11.80 22.75 -5.88
C ILE A 258 -13.20 22.65 -6.49
N LYS A 259 -13.51 23.44 -7.53
CA LYS A 259 -14.79 23.36 -8.25
C LYS A 259 -15.04 22.01 -8.94
N TYR A 260 -13.97 21.25 -9.21
CA TYR A 260 -14.06 19.90 -9.76
C TYR A 260 -14.01 18.81 -8.68
N CYS A 261 -13.76 19.19 -7.42
CA CYS A 261 -13.68 18.24 -6.31
C CYS A 261 -15.07 17.69 -6.01
N ILE A 262 -15.22 16.37 -6.14
CA ILE A 262 -16.48 15.64 -5.87
C ILE A 262 -16.45 14.90 -4.54
N GLY A 263 -15.30 14.85 -3.87
CA GLY A 263 -15.16 14.22 -2.56
C GLY A 263 -13.75 14.37 -2.02
N THR A 264 -13.61 14.42 -0.70
CA THR A 264 -12.31 14.37 -0.03
C THR A 264 -12.38 13.29 1.04
N GLY A 265 -11.49 12.30 0.95
CA GLY A 265 -11.35 11.21 1.91
C GLY A 265 -10.03 11.30 2.66
N GLY A 266 -9.80 10.36 3.58
CA GLY A 266 -8.58 10.33 4.40
C GLY A 266 -7.29 10.07 3.62
N TYR A 267 -7.38 9.62 2.35
CA TYR A 267 -6.24 9.28 1.51
C TYR A 267 -6.08 10.20 0.28
N GLY A 268 -6.92 11.23 0.14
CA GLY A 268 -6.86 12.18 -0.97
C GLY A 268 -8.20 12.78 -1.39
N SER A 269 -8.15 13.65 -2.40
CA SER A 269 -9.33 14.29 -2.99
C SER A 269 -9.65 13.69 -4.36
N VAL A 270 -10.94 13.46 -4.62
CA VAL A 270 -11.45 12.94 -5.88
C VAL A 270 -12.02 14.10 -6.70
N TYR A 271 -11.64 14.18 -7.96
CA TYR A 271 -12.06 15.23 -8.89
C TYR A 271 -12.75 14.62 -10.09
N ARG A 272 -13.82 15.28 -10.57
CA ARG A 272 -14.46 14.94 -11.84
C ARG A 272 -13.72 15.65 -12.98
N ALA A 273 -13.30 14.91 -13.99
CA ALA A 273 -12.67 15.48 -15.19
C ALA A 273 -13.36 14.99 -16.46
N VAL A 274 -13.42 15.87 -17.46
CA VAL A 274 -13.85 15.53 -18.82
C VAL A 274 -12.61 15.51 -19.69
N LEU A 275 -12.23 14.33 -20.17
CA LEU A 275 -11.07 14.17 -21.05
C LEU A 275 -11.34 14.79 -22.43
N PRO A 276 -10.31 15.11 -23.23
CA PRO A 276 -10.50 15.67 -24.58
C PRO A 276 -11.34 14.79 -25.52
N SER A 277 -11.46 13.49 -25.23
CA SER A 277 -12.33 12.54 -25.93
C SER A 277 -13.83 12.70 -25.58
N GLY A 278 -14.19 13.58 -24.65
CA GLY A 278 -15.54 13.71 -24.08
C GLY A 278 -15.85 12.70 -22.97
N LYS A 279 -14.96 11.74 -22.70
CA LYS A 279 -15.13 10.76 -21.63
C LYS A 279 -14.99 11.42 -20.26
N VAL A 280 -15.96 11.16 -19.38
CA VAL A 280 -15.92 11.60 -17.97
C VAL A 280 -15.18 10.56 -17.13
N VAL A 281 -14.27 11.03 -16.27
CA VAL A 281 -13.46 10.18 -15.37
C VAL A 281 -13.41 10.77 -13.96
N ALA A 282 -13.18 9.91 -12.97
CA ALA A 282 -12.87 10.31 -11.60
C ALA A 282 -11.36 10.26 -11.36
N LEU A 283 -10.79 11.30 -10.77
CA LEU A 283 -9.37 11.44 -10.49
C LEU A 283 -9.13 11.50 -8.99
N LYS A 284 -8.58 10.43 -8.39
CA LYS A 284 -8.19 10.44 -6.97
C LYS A 284 -6.75 10.96 -6.87
N LYS A 285 -6.59 12.20 -6.42
CA LYS A 285 -5.31 12.85 -6.16
C LYS A 285 -4.94 12.69 -4.68
N LEU A 286 -3.79 12.10 -4.40
CA LEU A 286 -3.27 12.04 -3.02
C LEU A 286 -2.75 13.41 -2.59
N HIS A 287 -2.96 13.77 -1.32
CA HIS A 287 -2.48 15.04 -0.78
C HIS A 287 -0.95 15.04 -0.69
N ARG A 288 -0.32 16.07 -1.27
CA ARG A 288 1.12 16.11 -1.53
C ARG A 288 1.98 16.15 -0.26
N LEU A 289 1.44 16.67 0.84
CA LEU A 289 2.08 16.71 2.16
C LEU A 289 2.11 15.34 2.85
N GLU A 290 1.29 14.39 2.37
CA GLU A 290 1.09 13.08 3.00
C GLU A 290 1.70 11.95 2.17
N ALA A 291 2.02 12.17 0.89
CA ALA A 291 2.82 11.26 0.07
C ALA A 291 4.25 11.01 0.63
N GLU A 292 4.67 11.77 1.64
CA GLU A 292 5.90 11.53 2.41
C GLU A 292 5.72 10.51 3.54
N GLN A 293 4.48 10.16 3.92
CA GLN A 293 4.25 9.04 4.85
C GLN A 293 4.18 7.70 4.08
N PRO A 294 4.95 6.67 4.49
CA PRO A 294 4.99 5.38 3.81
C PRO A 294 3.64 4.68 3.61
N ALA A 295 2.66 4.97 4.47
CA ALA A 295 1.33 4.38 4.40
C ALA A 295 0.53 4.80 3.15
N TYR A 296 0.70 6.03 2.65
CA TYR A 296 -0.03 6.52 1.48
C TYR A 296 0.58 6.03 0.16
N ASP A 297 1.91 5.94 0.08
CA ASP A 297 2.58 5.27 -1.05
C ASP A 297 2.18 3.78 -1.12
N THR A 298 2.05 3.12 0.04
CA THR A 298 1.55 1.74 0.12
C THR A 298 0.10 1.64 -0.38
N SER A 299 -0.79 2.54 0.06
CA SER A 299 -2.19 2.57 -0.35
C SER A 299 -2.35 2.76 -1.86
N PHE A 300 -1.66 3.76 -2.43
CA PHE A 300 -1.65 4.02 -3.87
C PHE A 300 -1.15 2.82 -4.69
N ARG A 301 -0.04 2.20 -4.26
CA ARG A 301 0.51 1.00 -4.92
C ARG A 301 -0.43 -0.19 -4.82
N ASN A 302 -1.10 -0.37 -3.69
CA ASN A 302 -2.10 -1.43 -3.52
C ASN A 302 -3.26 -1.25 -4.50
N GLU A 303 -3.81 -0.04 -4.62
CA GLU A 303 -4.89 0.24 -5.57
C GLU A 303 -4.48 -0.09 -7.02
N ILE A 304 -3.28 0.33 -7.43
CA ILE A 304 -2.74 0.01 -8.76
C ILE A 304 -2.60 -1.51 -8.91
N LYS A 305 -1.97 -2.17 -7.93
CA LYS A 305 -1.73 -3.61 -7.97
C LYS A 305 -3.04 -4.40 -8.16
N PHE A 306 -4.01 -4.20 -7.27
CA PHE A 306 -5.23 -5.00 -7.30
C PHE A 306 -6.12 -4.66 -8.49
N LEU A 307 -6.36 -3.37 -8.78
CA LEU A 307 -7.27 -2.96 -9.85
C LEU A 307 -6.72 -3.18 -11.27
N THR A 308 -5.42 -3.44 -11.42
CA THR A 308 -4.85 -3.88 -12.70
C THR A 308 -4.98 -5.39 -12.90
N GLU A 309 -5.03 -6.18 -11.82
CA GLU A 309 -5.10 -7.65 -11.84
C GLU A 309 -6.55 -8.18 -11.86
N ILE A 310 -7.49 -7.47 -11.22
CA ILE A 310 -8.87 -7.93 -11.06
C ILE A 310 -9.84 -7.19 -11.98
N ARG A 311 -10.88 -7.91 -12.45
CA ARG A 311 -11.97 -7.31 -13.23
C ARG A 311 -13.30 -8.00 -12.89
N HIS A 312 -14.25 -7.22 -12.39
CA HIS A 312 -15.58 -7.69 -12.06
C HIS A 312 -16.59 -6.56 -12.26
N LYS A 313 -17.83 -6.89 -12.65
CA LYS A 313 -18.88 -5.90 -12.95
C LYS A 313 -19.22 -4.98 -11.76
N ASN A 314 -19.03 -5.49 -10.54
CA ASN A 314 -19.28 -4.76 -9.28
C ASN A 314 -17.96 -4.32 -8.59
N ILE A 315 -16.87 -4.14 -9.33
CA ILE A 315 -15.59 -3.60 -8.85
C ILE A 315 -15.16 -2.43 -9.75
N VAL A 316 -14.68 -1.33 -9.15
CA VAL A 316 -14.36 -0.11 -9.87
C VAL A 316 -13.28 -0.34 -10.92
N LYS A 317 -13.48 0.21 -12.11
CA LYS A 317 -12.52 0.10 -13.19
C LYS A 317 -11.46 1.19 -13.09
N LEU A 318 -10.22 0.79 -12.86
CA LEU A 318 -9.06 1.67 -13.03
C LEU A 318 -8.74 1.79 -14.53
N HIS A 319 -8.80 3.00 -15.05
CA HIS A 319 -8.42 3.28 -16.44
C HIS A 319 -6.93 3.56 -16.60
N GLY A 320 -6.29 4.07 -15.56
CA GLY A 320 -4.86 4.34 -15.55
C GLY A 320 -4.44 5.06 -14.27
N PHE A 321 -3.14 5.37 -14.18
CA PHE A 321 -2.57 6.11 -13.07
C PHE A 321 -1.47 7.03 -13.60
N CYS A 322 -1.15 8.06 -12.81
CA CYS A 322 -0.03 8.94 -13.08
C CYS A 322 0.90 8.96 -11.86
N LEU A 323 2.19 8.70 -12.12
CA LEU A 323 3.26 8.83 -11.14
C LEU A 323 4.21 9.94 -11.64
N HIS A 324 4.03 11.16 -11.13
CA HIS A 324 4.87 12.31 -11.52
C HIS A 324 5.46 12.97 -10.27
N ASN A 325 6.68 13.53 -10.37
CA ASN A 325 7.41 14.17 -9.26
C ASN A 325 6.64 15.32 -8.57
N ARG A 326 5.55 15.80 -9.15
CA ARG A 326 4.71 16.88 -8.60
C ARG A 326 3.34 16.40 -8.13
N CYS A 327 2.87 15.24 -8.58
CA CYS A 327 1.52 14.75 -8.31
C CYS A 327 1.41 13.25 -8.61
N MET A 328 0.71 12.53 -7.74
CA MET A 328 0.28 11.15 -7.97
C MET A 328 -1.25 11.13 -8.00
N PHE A 329 -1.83 10.49 -9.01
CA PHE A 329 -3.28 10.33 -9.05
C PHE A 329 -3.69 9.07 -9.81
N LEU A 330 -4.85 8.55 -9.43
CA LEU A 330 -5.50 7.38 -10.03
C LEU A 330 -6.70 7.85 -10.87
N ILE A 331 -6.89 7.23 -12.03
CA ILE A 331 -7.92 7.57 -13.01
C ILE A 331 -8.92 6.42 -13.06
N TYR A 332 -10.12 6.64 -12.52
CA TYR A 332 -11.20 5.65 -12.51
C TYR A 332 -12.30 6.00 -13.50
N GLU A 333 -13.10 5.00 -13.80
CA GLU A 333 -14.46 5.20 -14.26
C GLU A 333 -15.23 6.11 -13.29
N TYR A 334 -15.94 7.09 -13.85
CA TYR A 334 -16.75 8.01 -13.06
C TYR A 334 -18.08 7.36 -12.68
N MET A 335 -18.49 7.51 -11.44
CA MET A 335 -19.74 6.98 -10.90
C MET A 335 -20.69 8.15 -10.64
N GLU A 336 -21.74 8.29 -11.45
CA GLU A 336 -22.61 9.48 -11.50
C GLU A 336 -23.37 9.74 -10.21
N LYS A 337 -23.76 8.66 -9.51
CA LYS A 337 -24.59 8.73 -8.31
C LYS A 337 -23.75 8.78 -7.02
N GLY A 338 -22.42 8.84 -7.14
CA GLY A 338 -21.52 9.00 -6.00
C GLY A 338 -21.49 7.76 -5.09
N SER A 339 -21.31 7.97 -3.78
CA SER A 339 -21.28 6.90 -2.79
C SER A 339 -22.67 6.51 -2.31
N LEU A 340 -22.84 5.24 -1.95
CA LEU A 340 -24.05 4.71 -1.34
C LEU A 340 -24.37 5.44 -0.01
N PHE A 341 -23.35 5.83 0.75
CA PHE A 341 -23.53 6.66 1.94
C PHE A 341 -24.31 7.95 1.64
N TYR A 342 -23.93 8.67 0.57
CA TYR A 342 -24.63 9.88 0.16
C TYR A 342 -26.06 9.58 -0.28
N ALA A 343 -26.24 8.53 -1.09
CA ALA A 343 -27.54 8.12 -1.59
C ALA A 343 -28.51 7.68 -0.47
N LEU A 344 -28.02 7.09 0.63
CA LEU A 344 -28.86 6.74 1.79
C LEU A 344 -29.10 7.93 2.74
N SER A 345 -28.19 8.90 2.77
CA SER A 345 -28.24 10.04 3.69
C SER A 345 -29.21 11.15 3.25
N ILE A 346 -29.51 11.24 1.96
CA ILE A 346 -30.42 12.25 1.40
C ILE A 346 -31.78 11.61 1.14
N ASP A 347 -32.84 12.21 1.67
CA ASP A 347 -34.19 11.62 1.61
C ASP A 347 -34.69 11.40 0.17
N GLU A 348 -34.46 12.34 -0.75
CA GLU A 348 -34.88 12.20 -2.15
C GLU A 348 -34.15 11.05 -2.86
N GLU A 349 -32.83 10.97 -2.73
CA GLU A 349 -32.00 9.90 -3.33
C GLU A 349 -32.29 8.53 -2.68
N ALA A 350 -32.55 8.52 -1.37
CA ALA A 350 -32.83 7.29 -0.63
C ALA A 350 -34.17 6.65 -1.05
N VAL A 351 -35.13 7.47 -1.47
CA VAL A 351 -36.40 7.00 -2.04
C VAL A 351 -36.23 6.51 -3.47
N GLU A 352 -35.31 7.09 -4.25
CA GLU A 352 -34.95 6.59 -5.59
C GLU A 352 -34.37 5.16 -5.51
N LEU A 353 -33.63 4.87 -4.45
CA LEU A 353 -33.16 3.54 -4.06
C LEU A 353 -34.29 2.68 -3.47
N ASP A 354 -35.25 2.28 -4.31
CA ASP A 354 -36.30 1.34 -3.93
C ASP A 354 -35.77 -0.03 -3.48
N TRP A 355 -36.66 -0.87 -2.92
CA TRP A 355 -36.30 -2.19 -2.41
C TRP A 355 -35.62 -3.10 -3.44
N THR A 356 -36.00 -3.01 -4.72
CA THR A 356 -35.39 -3.83 -5.78
C THR A 356 -33.93 -3.43 -5.97
N LYS A 357 -33.66 -2.12 -6.03
CA LYS A 357 -32.31 -1.59 -6.17
C LYS A 357 -31.45 -1.92 -4.96
N ARG A 358 -31.99 -1.75 -3.74
CA ARG A 358 -31.31 -2.12 -2.49
C ARG A 358 -30.94 -3.60 -2.44
N VAL A 359 -31.85 -4.50 -2.81
CA VAL A 359 -31.59 -5.94 -2.92
C VAL A 359 -30.48 -6.21 -3.96
N ASN A 360 -30.53 -5.55 -5.11
CA ASN A 360 -29.52 -5.73 -6.17
C ASN A 360 -28.13 -5.21 -5.75
N ILE A 361 -28.06 -4.11 -5.01
CA ILE A 361 -26.83 -3.58 -4.41
C ILE A 361 -26.20 -4.64 -3.50
N VAL A 362 -26.96 -5.18 -2.54
CA VAL A 362 -26.47 -6.23 -1.62
C VAL A 362 -25.96 -7.44 -2.39
N LYS A 363 -26.72 -7.90 -3.40
CA LYS A 363 -26.31 -9.01 -4.28
C LYS A 363 -25.01 -8.69 -5.03
N GLY A 364 -24.90 -7.50 -5.63
CA GLY A 364 -23.72 -7.07 -6.38
C GLY A 364 -22.45 -7.06 -5.53
N VAL A 365 -22.53 -6.51 -4.32
CA VAL A 365 -21.42 -6.51 -3.36
C VAL A 365 -21.06 -7.94 -2.92
N ALA A 366 -22.05 -8.80 -2.66
CA ALA A 366 -21.81 -10.19 -2.30
C ALA A 366 -21.08 -10.97 -3.41
N HIS A 367 -21.49 -10.81 -4.67
CA HIS A 367 -20.82 -11.42 -5.81
C HIS A 367 -19.37 -10.95 -5.96
N ALA A 368 -19.12 -9.63 -5.83
CA ALA A 368 -17.76 -9.09 -5.91
C ALA A 368 -16.85 -9.61 -4.80
N LEU A 369 -17.35 -9.66 -3.56
CA LEU A 369 -16.58 -10.21 -2.44
C LEU A 369 -16.32 -11.71 -2.62
N SER A 370 -17.30 -12.47 -3.11
CA SER A 370 -17.11 -13.89 -3.45
C SER A 370 -15.98 -14.06 -4.47
N TYR A 371 -15.98 -13.26 -5.53
CA TYR A 371 -14.94 -13.28 -6.56
C TYR A 371 -13.55 -12.98 -5.97
N MET A 372 -13.42 -11.94 -5.14
CA MET A 372 -12.15 -11.60 -4.50
C MET A 372 -11.64 -12.66 -3.52
N HIS A 373 -12.54 -13.27 -2.74
CA HIS A 373 -12.18 -14.23 -1.69
C HIS A 373 -11.95 -15.64 -2.22
N HIS A 374 -12.60 -16.03 -3.32
CA HIS A 374 -12.67 -17.44 -3.73
C HIS A 374 -12.29 -17.70 -5.19
N ASP A 375 -12.37 -16.70 -6.07
CA ASP A 375 -12.00 -16.87 -7.48
C ASP A 375 -10.62 -16.27 -7.79
N CYS A 376 -10.15 -15.34 -6.97
CA CYS A 376 -8.78 -14.81 -7.03
C CYS A 376 -7.80 -15.72 -6.28
N ASN A 377 -6.60 -15.91 -6.85
CA ASN A 377 -5.52 -16.68 -6.22
C ASN A 377 -4.20 -15.89 -6.25
N PRO A 378 -3.66 -15.45 -5.10
CA PRO A 378 -4.18 -15.69 -3.74
C PRO A 378 -5.49 -14.93 -3.45
N PRO A 379 -6.29 -15.34 -2.44
CA PRO A 379 -7.48 -14.61 -2.01
C PRO A 379 -7.16 -13.15 -1.64
N ILE A 380 -8.01 -12.23 -2.06
CA ILE A 380 -7.87 -10.78 -1.81
C ILE A 380 -8.89 -10.37 -0.75
N VAL A 381 -8.45 -9.78 0.35
CA VAL A 381 -9.33 -9.19 1.38
C VAL A 381 -9.29 -7.68 1.24
N HIS A 382 -10.47 -7.06 1.11
CA HIS A 382 -10.62 -5.63 0.89
C HIS A 382 -10.29 -4.81 2.14
N ARG A 383 -10.74 -5.25 3.32
CA ARG A 383 -10.51 -4.68 4.67
C ARG A 383 -11.21 -3.36 4.97
N ASP A 384 -11.78 -2.69 3.98
CA ASP A 384 -12.55 -1.45 4.19
C ASP A 384 -13.89 -1.43 3.44
N ILE A 385 -14.72 -2.46 3.63
CA ILE A 385 -16.08 -2.46 3.07
C ILE A 385 -16.98 -1.58 3.93
N SER A 386 -17.52 -0.50 3.35
CA SER A 386 -18.42 0.45 3.98
C SER A 386 -19.30 1.15 2.93
N SER A 387 -20.37 1.84 3.34
CA SER A 387 -21.24 2.57 2.41
C SER A 387 -20.54 3.73 1.69
N ASN A 388 -19.43 4.25 2.22
CA ASN A 388 -18.60 5.25 1.54
C ASN A 388 -17.81 4.66 0.36
N ASN A 389 -17.43 3.38 0.46
CA ASN A 389 -16.61 2.68 -0.53
C ASN A 389 -17.46 1.85 -1.52
N ILE A 390 -18.79 1.89 -1.41
CA ILE A 390 -19.70 1.41 -2.45
C ILE A 390 -20.15 2.61 -3.27
N LEU A 391 -19.77 2.64 -4.55
CA LEU A 391 -20.19 3.67 -5.50
C LEU A 391 -21.37 3.19 -6.35
N LEU A 392 -22.14 4.13 -6.89
CA LEU A 392 -23.31 3.87 -7.72
C LEU A 392 -23.14 4.51 -9.10
N ASN A 393 -23.37 3.71 -10.15
CA ASN A 393 -23.43 4.22 -11.53
C ASN A 393 -24.80 4.87 -11.81
N SER A 394 -24.99 5.37 -13.04
CA SER A 394 -26.24 5.99 -13.48
C SER A 394 -27.48 5.07 -13.38
N GLU A 395 -27.27 3.76 -13.40
CA GLU A 395 -28.28 2.70 -13.26
C GLU A 395 -28.53 2.28 -11.80
N LEU A 396 -27.86 2.93 -10.83
CA LEU A 396 -27.90 2.60 -9.40
C LEU A 396 -27.40 1.18 -9.09
N GLU A 397 -26.50 0.66 -9.91
CA GLU A 397 -25.76 -0.57 -9.66
C GLU A 397 -24.53 -0.30 -8.80
N ALA A 398 -24.28 -1.20 -7.85
CA ALA A 398 -23.18 -1.06 -6.89
C ALA A 398 -21.84 -1.50 -7.46
N VAL A 399 -20.82 -0.69 -7.15
CA VAL A 399 -19.42 -0.95 -7.51
C VAL A 399 -18.54 -0.73 -6.28
N ILE A 400 -17.76 -1.74 -5.89
CA ILE A 400 -16.79 -1.62 -4.80
C ILE A 400 -15.60 -0.77 -5.26
N ALA A 401 -15.24 0.22 -4.46
CA ALA A 401 -14.12 1.12 -4.67
C ALA A 401 -13.18 1.15 -3.45
N ASP A 402 -12.06 1.86 -3.59
CA ASP A 402 -11.01 2.06 -2.58
C ASP A 402 -10.27 0.79 -2.10
N PHE A 403 -9.39 0.30 -2.98
CA PHE A 403 -8.56 -0.88 -2.72
C PHE A 403 -7.27 -0.56 -1.95
N GLY A 404 -7.13 0.64 -1.38
CA GLY A 404 -5.88 1.10 -0.78
C GLY A 404 -5.46 0.27 0.43
N THR A 405 -6.44 -0.28 1.14
CA THR A 405 -6.24 -1.13 2.32
C THR A 405 -6.21 -2.63 2.00
N ALA A 406 -6.49 -3.02 0.76
CA ALA A 406 -6.63 -4.40 0.35
C ALA A 406 -5.32 -5.20 0.50
N ARG A 407 -5.44 -6.52 0.68
CA ARG A 407 -4.29 -7.40 0.92
C ARG A 407 -4.52 -8.81 0.38
N LEU A 408 -3.45 -9.45 -0.09
CA LEU A 408 -3.43 -10.88 -0.37
C LEU A 408 -3.33 -11.68 0.93
N LEU A 409 -4.14 -12.73 1.06
CA LEU A 409 -3.94 -13.74 2.11
C LEU A 409 -2.88 -14.72 1.65
N ASP A 410 -1.80 -14.77 2.42
CA ASP A 410 -0.70 -15.70 2.19
C ASP A 410 -0.85 -16.89 3.16
N PRO A 411 -1.05 -18.13 2.65
CA PRO A 411 -1.15 -19.33 3.49
C PRO A 411 0.08 -19.57 4.37
N ASP A 412 1.26 -19.09 3.94
CA ASP A 412 2.54 -19.29 4.61
C ASP A 412 2.90 -18.12 5.56
N SER A 413 2.00 -17.13 5.70
CA SER A 413 2.18 -15.95 6.54
C SER A 413 1.25 -15.91 7.75
N SER A 414 1.66 -15.20 8.80
CA SER A 414 0.81 -14.93 9.97
C SER A 414 -0.41 -14.05 9.67
N ASN A 415 -0.46 -13.42 8.47
CA ASN A 415 -1.49 -12.47 8.04
C ASN A 415 -1.80 -11.35 9.07
N ARG A 416 -0.82 -11.03 9.93
CA ARG A 416 -0.91 -9.94 10.91
C ARG A 416 -0.77 -8.57 10.26
N THR A 417 -1.51 -7.60 10.76
CA THR A 417 -1.53 -6.24 10.21
C THR A 417 -1.88 -5.17 11.26
N VAL A 418 -1.56 -3.92 10.93
CA VAL A 418 -2.18 -2.75 11.58
C VAL A 418 -3.70 -2.77 11.32
N ILE A 419 -4.48 -2.35 12.31
CA ILE A 419 -5.93 -2.15 12.18
C ILE A 419 -6.17 -1.06 11.15
N VAL A 420 -6.91 -1.39 10.09
CA VAL A 420 -7.39 -0.46 9.07
C VAL A 420 -8.85 -0.78 8.80
N GLY A 421 -9.59 0.21 8.30
CA GLY A 421 -11.00 0.09 7.96
C GLY A 421 -11.82 1.20 8.60
N THR A 422 -13.07 1.31 8.16
CA THR A 422 -14.03 2.31 8.63
C THR A 422 -14.60 1.91 9.99
N TYR A 423 -14.51 2.80 10.98
CA TYR A 423 -15.10 2.59 12.31
C TYR A 423 -16.61 2.28 12.20
N GLY A 424 -17.08 1.28 12.94
CA GLY A 424 -18.46 0.77 12.82
C GLY A 424 -18.61 -0.46 11.90
N TYR A 425 -17.68 -0.66 10.96
CA TYR A 425 -17.65 -1.82 10.04
C TYR A 425 -16.54 -2.82 10.37
N ILE A 426 -15.54 -2.43 11.15
CA ILE A 426 -14.39 -3.28 11.51
C ILE A 426 -14.87 -4.47 12.36
N ALA A 427 -14.48 -5.67 11.92
CA ALA A 427 -14.77 -6.89 12.65
C ALA A 427 -14.10 -6.92 14.04
N PRO A 428 -14.81 -7.36 15.10
CA PRO A 428 -14.33 -7.23 16.48
C PRO A 428 -13.04 -8.02 16.75
N GLU A 429 -12.77 -9.08 16.00
CA GLU A 429 -11.56 -9.89 16.14
C GLU A 429 -10.26 -9.20 15.75
N LEU A 430 -10.34 -8.15 14.92
CA LEU A 430 -9.17 -7.37 14.55
C LEU A 430 -8.61 -6.59 15.74
N ALA A 431 -9.46 -6.24 16.72
CA ALA A 431 -9.03 -5.49 17.91
C ALA A 431 -8.09 -6.30 18.83
N TYR A 432 -8.21 -7.63 18.85
CA TYR A 432 -7.42 -8.47 19.75
C TYR A 432 -6.43 -9.43 19.06
N SER A 433 -6.69 -9.84 17.82
CA SER A 433 -5.82 -10.79 17.10
C SER A 433 -4.83 -10.13 16.15
N LEU A 434 -5.20 -8.97 15.58
CA LEU A 434 -4.53 -8.32 14.44
C LEU A 434 -4.40 -9.22 13.20
N VAL A 435 -5.05 -10.39 13.16
CA VAL A 435 -5.01 -11.35 12.05
C VAL A 435 -6.17 -11.04 11.11
N VAL A 436 -5.86 -10.79 9.84
CA VAL A 436 -6.88 -10.62 8.80
C VAL A 436 -7.23 -11.97 8.20
N THR A 437 -8.53 -12.17 8.00
CA THR A 437 -9.11 -13.27 7.22
C THR A 437 -10.19 -12.70 6.30
N GLU A 438 -10.66 -13.49 5.34
CA GLU A 438 -11.81 -13.13 4.50
C GLU A 438 -13.07 -12.86 5.34
N LYS A 439 -13.13 -13.41 6.56
CA LYS A 439 -14.25 -13.20 7.49
C LYS A 439 -14.34 -11.78 8.05
N CYS A 440 -13.28 -10.98 7.95
CA CYS A 440 -13.33 -9.57 8.30
C CYS A 440 -14.24 -8.80 7.34
N ASP A 441 -14.07 -9.01 6.03
CA ASP A 441 -14.94 -8.44 5.00
C ASP A 441 -16.38 -8.96 5.11
N VAL A 442 -16.56 -10.25 5.46
CA VAL A 442 -17.90 -10.82 5.70
C VAL A 442 -18.63 -10.05 6.81
N TYR A 443 -17.95 -9.71 7.90
CA TYR A 443 -18.56 -8.93 8.98
C TYR A 443 -18.95 -7.54 8.51
N SER A 444 -18.04 -6.83 7.81
CA SER A 444 -18.29 -5.51 7.26
C SER A 444 -19.45 -5.51 6.25
N PHE A 445 -19.57 -6.57 5.43
CA PHE A 445 -20.71 -6.81 4.56
C PHE A 445 -22.03 -6.96 5.34
N GLY A 446 -22.03 -7.66 6.48
CA GLY A 446 -23.20 -7.78 7.34
C GLY A 446 -23.68 -6.43 7.88
N VAL A 447 -22.76 -5.54 8.29
CA VAL A 447 -23.08 -4.17 8.71
C VAL A 447 -23.68 -3.38 7.55
N LEU A 448 -23.03 -3.42 6.38
CA LEU A 448 -23.48 -2.74 5.16
C LEU A 448 -24.87 -3.22 4.70
N ALA A 449 -25.14 -4.53 4.76
CA ALA A 449 -26.44 -5.08 4.38
C ALA A 449 -27.57 -4.58 5.29
N LEU A 450 -27.35 -4.50 6.61
CA LEU A 450 -28.32 -3.89 7.53
C LEU A 450 -28.47 -2.38 7.27
N GLU A 451 -27.37 -1.66 7.04
CA GLU A 451 -27.41 -0.23 6.71
C GLU A 451 -28.28 0.05 5.49
N ILE A 452 -28.15 -0.77 4.44
CA ILE A 452 -28.97 -0.68 3.23
C ILE A 452 -30.45 -0.92 3.55
N LEU A 453 -30.78 -1.92 4.36
CA LEU A 453 -32.17 -2.19 4.73
C LEU A 453 -32.78 -1.09 5.61
N MET A 454 -31.99 -0.54 6.53
CA MET A 454 -32.44 0.45 7.52
C MET A 454 -32.41 1.89 6.98
N GLY A 455 -31.66 2.15 5.91
CA GLY A 455 -31.41 3.51 5.41
C GLY A 455 -30.50 4.35 6.28
N LYS A 456 -29.92 3.77 7.33
CA LYS A 456 -29.03 4.39 8.31
C LYS A 456 -28.11 3.35 8.94
N HIS A 457 -26.96 3.80 9.47
CA HIS A 457 -25.98 2.89 10.07
C HIS A 457 -26.57 2.09 11.25
N PRO A 458 -26.37 0.75 11.33
CA PRO A 458 -27.05 -0.11 12.30
C PRO A 458 -26.41 -0.09 13.71
N GLY A 459 -25.47 0.81 13.98
CA GLY A 459 -24.67 0.82 15.22
C GLY A 459 -25.51 0.83 16.50
N GLU A 460 -26.57 1.64 16.55
CA GLU A 460 -27.50 1.68 17.69
C GLU A 460 -28.22 0.34 17.87
N LEU A 461 -28.75 -0.24 16.79
CA LEU A 461 -29.38 -1.57 16.80
C LEU A 461 -28.42 -2.64 17.31
N LEU A 462 -27.20 -2.70 16.78
CA LEU A 462 -26.19 -3.69 17.17
C LEU A 462 -25.75 -3.54 18.63
N SER A 463 -25.70 -2.31 19.14
CA SER A 463 -25.42 -2.04 20.56
C SER A 463 -26.55 -2.58 21.46
N THR A 464 -27.80 -2.35 21.08
CA THR A 464 -28.99 -2.84 21.80
C THR A 464 -29.04 -4.37 21.79
N LEU A 465 -28.82 -4.99 20.62
CA LEU A 465 -28.79 -6.46 20.45
C LEU A 465 -27.67 -7.17 21.22
N SER A 466 -26.61 -6.45 21.61
CA SER A 466 -25.48 -6.97 22.38
C SER A 466 -25.67 -6.84 23.89
N SER A 467 -26.58 -5.95 24.33
CA SER A 467 -26.79 -5.59 25.74
C SER A 467 -27.63 -6.57 26.57
N SER A 468 -28.06 -7.72 26.00
CA SER A 468 -28.87 -8.75 26.68
C SER A 468 -30.09 -8.22 27.44
N SER A 469 -30.70 -7.14 26.95
CA SER A 469 -31.87 -6.50 27.55
C SER A 469 -33.17 -7.12 27.03
N SER A 470 -34.16 -7.30 27.91
CA SER A 470 -35.46 -7.90 27.60
C SER A 470 -36.30 -7.10 26.57
N CYS A 471 -35.94 -5.85 26.28
CA CYS A 471 -36.65 -5.03 25.29
C CYS A 471 -36.42 -5.47 23.84
N VAL A 472 -35.36 -6.23 23.57
CA VAL A 472 -35.02 -6.72 22.23
C VAL A 472 -35.98 -7.81 21.72
N GLN A 473 -36.67 -8.50 22.64
CA GLN A 473 -37.50 -9.66 22.30
C GLN A 473 -38.71 -9.32 21.41
N ASN A 474 -39.05 -8.04 21.25
CA ASN A 474 -40.26 -7.61 20.54
C ASN A 474 -40.03 -6.83 19.24
N PHE A 475 -38.78 -6.60 18.80
CA PHE A 475 -38.56 -5.88 17.54
C PHE A 475 -38.86 -6.77 16.34
N MET A 476 -39.71 -6.27 15.46
CA MET A 476 -40.07 -6.92 14.20
C MET A 476 -39.21 -6.39 13.05
N LEU A 477 -38.99 -7.23 12.04
CA LEU A 477 -38.15 -6.86 10.89
C LEU A 477 -38.67 -5.61 10.17
N ASN A 478 -39.99 -5.46 10.04
CA ASN A 478 -40.59 -4.27 9.41
C ASN A 478 -40.29 -2.96 10.16
N GLU A 479 -40.01 -3.00 11.46
CA GLU A 479 -39.75 -1.81 12.29
C GLU A 479 -38.34 -1.24 12.09
N ILE A 480 -37.41 -2.06 11.59
CA ILE A 480 -36.05 -1.61 11.29
C ILE A 480 -35.87 -1.18 9.83
N LEU A 481 -36.82 -1.50 8.94
CA LEU A 481 -36.74 -1.10 7.54
C LEU A 481 -36.81 0.41 7.41
N ASP A 482 -36.16 0.93 6.37
CA ASP A 482 -36.16 2.35 6.05
C ASP A 482 -37.60 2.88 5.93
N PRO A 483 -38.05 3.77 6.84
CA PRO A 483 -39.44 4.24 6.89
C PRO A 483 -39.80 5.14 5.70
N ARG A 484 -38.80 5.62 4.95
CA ARG A 484 -39.01 6.44 3.74
C ARG A 484 -39.56 5.62 2.59
N LEU A 485 -39.34 4.30 2.59
CA LEU A 485 -39.84 3.39 1.57
C LEU A 485 -41.19 2.79 1.97
N SER A 486 -42.08 2.65 0.99
CA SER A 486 -43.33 1.92 1.20
C SER A 486 -43.07 0.46 1.54
N THR A 487 -43.93 -0.14 2.35
CA THR A 487 -43.89 -1.57 2.65
C THR A 487 -43.89 -2.40 1.36
N PRO A 488 -43.04 -3.44 1.26
CA PRO A 488 -42.90 -4.22 0.04
C PRO A 488 -44.21 -4.95 -0.28
N ARG A 489 -44.80 -4.60 -1.43
CA ARG A 489 -46.12 -5.12 -1.84
C ARG A 489 -46.09 -6.56 -2.36
N SER A 490 -44.93 -7.06 -2.76
CA SER A 490 -44.79 -8.41 -3.31
C SER A 490 -44.21 -9.36 -2.27
N GLN A 491 -44.81 -10.55 -2.14
CA GLN A 491 -44.32 -11.60 -1.24
C GLN A 491 -42.88 -11.99 -1.55
N LYS A 492 -42.49 -11.94 -2.83
CA LYS A 492 -41.12 -12.18 -3.28
C LYS A 492 -40.16 -11.12 -2.71
N MET A 493 -40.53 -9.84 -2.80
CA MET A 493 -39.70 -8.75 -2.29
C MET A 493 -39.57 -8.81 -0.76
N ALA A 494 -40.66 -9.09 -0.07
CA ALA A 494 -40.65 -9.34 1.37
C ALA A 494 -39.72 -10.51 1.73
N GLY A 495 -39.80 -11.62 0.99
CA GLY A 495 -38.90 -12.76 1.14
C GLY A 495 -37.44 -12.41 0.91
N ASP A 496 -37.12 -11.65 -0.15
CA ASP A 496 -35.76 -11.20 -0.46
C ASP A 496 -35.19 -10.31 0.66
N ILE A 497 -35.99 -9.38 1.20
CA ILE A 497 -35.59 -8.50 2.31
C ILE A 497 -35.33 -9.30 3.58
N ALA A 498 -36.24 -10.21 3.95
CA ALA A 498 -36.06 -11.06 5.11
C ALA A 498 -34.85 -11.99 4.96
N PHE A 499 -34.61 -12.52 3.76
CA PHE A 499 -33.43 -13.31 3.46
C PHE A 499 -32.13 -12.51 3.62
N ILE A 500 -32.07 -11.26 3.12
CA ILE A 500 -30.92 -10.37 3.35
C ILE A 500 -30.70 -10.15 4.84
N ALA A 501 -31.76 -9.94 5.62
CA ALA A 501 -31.63 -9.77 7.07
C ALA A 501 -31.05 -11.01 7.76
N VAL A 502 -31.50 -12.22 7.39
CA VAL A 502 -30.91 -13.49 7.88
C VAL A 502 -29.40 -13.54 7.58
N ILE A 503 -29.03 -13.30 6.32
CA ILE A 503 -27.63 -13.32 5.88
C ILE A 503 -26.81 -12.28 6.64
N ALA A 504 -27.34 -11.07 6.81
CA ALA A 504 -26.65 -9.99 7.50
C ALA A 504 -26.37 -10.36 8.96
N PHE A 505 -27.35 -10.91 9.70
CA PHE A 505 -27.12 -11.37 11.07
C PHE A 505 -26.17 -12.57 11.15
N ALA A 506 -26.21 -13.50 10.19
CA ALA A 506 -25.25 -14.60 10.11
C ALA A 506 -23.81 -14.10 9.89
N CYS A 507 -23.63 -13.06 9.07
CA CYS A 507 -22.35 -12.39 8.85
C CYS A 507 -21.83 -11.64 10.08
N LEU A 508 -22.72 -11.18 10.96
CA LEU A 508 -22.38 -10.41 12.17
C LEU A 508 -22.07 -11.27 13.41
N ARG A 509 -21.99 -12.59 13.26
CA ARG A 509 -21.64 -13.50 14.37
C ARG A 509 -20.28 -13.13 14.98
N PRO A 510 -20.13 -13.10 16.33
CA PRO A 510 -18.88 -12.68 16.97
C PRO A 510 -17.69 -13.57 16.63
N ARG A 511 -17.91 -14.88 16.46
CA ARG A 511 -16.86 -15.84 16.10
C ARG A 511 -16.66 -15.87 14.57
N PRO A 512 -15.47 -15.56 14.02
CA PRO A 512 -15.25 -15.52 12.57
C PRO A 512 -15.53 -16.85 11.86
N LYS A 513 -15.23 -17.98 12.51
CA LYS A 513 -15.50 -19.32 11.98
C LYS A 513 -17.00 -19.62 11.83
N ALA A 514 -17.85 -18.95 12.61
CA ALA A 514 -19.30 -19.15 12.57
C ALA A 514 -20.01 -18.29 11.50
N ARG A 515 -19.29 -17.35 10.88
CA ARG A 515 -19.80 -16.53 9.76
C ARG A 515 -19.76 -17.36 8.47
N PRO A 516 -20.72 -17.20 7.55
CA PRO A 516 -20.67 -17.85 6.24
C PRO A 516 -19.47 -17.35 5.42
N THR A 517 -19.13 -18.05 4.34
CA THR A 517 -18.19 -17.52 3.33
C THR A 517 -18.94 -16.68 2.31
N MET A 518 -18.27 -15.74 1.65
CA MET A 518 -18.92 -14.94 0.61
C MET A 518 -19.32 -15.77 -0.60
N LYS A 519 -18.64 -16.89 -0.89
CA LYS A 519 -19.07 -17.87 -1.89
C LYS A 519 -20.45 -18.45 -1.56
N LEU A 520 -20.64 -18.84 -0.31
CA LEU A 520 -21.92 -19.39 0.15
C LEU A 520 -23.03 -18.34 0.06
N VAL A 521 -22.78 -17.14 0.60
CA VAL A 521 -23.71 -16.00 0.53
C VAL A 521 -24.11 -15.68 -0.92
N SER A 522 -23.12 -15.62 -1.81
CA SER A 522 -23.29 -15.38 -3.25
C SER A 522 -24.15 -16.48 -3.92
N GLN A 523 -23.89 -17.75 -3.62
CA GLN A 523 -24.64 -18.88 -4.16
C GLN A 523 -26.10 -18.90 -3.68
N GLU A 524 -26.36 -18.57 -2.43
CA GLU A 524 -27.72 -18.51 -1.88
C GLU A 524 -28.56 -17.43 -2.56
N PHE A 525 -27.97 -16.28 -2.91
CA PHE A 525 -28.68 -15.25 -3.68
C PHE A 525 -29.08 -15.69 -5.09
N LEU A 526 -28.42 -16.70 -5.66
CA LEU A 526 -28.78 -17.32 -6.95
C LEU A 526 -29.88 -18.38 -6.81
N HIS A 527 -29.97 -19.03 -5.65
CA HIS A 527 -30.79 -20.23 -5.42
C HIS A 527 -31.96 -20.00 -4.47
N ILE A 528 -32.58 -18.81 -4.45
CA ILE A 528 -33.72 -18.50 -3.57
C ILE A 528 -34.83 -19.54 -3.74
N LYS A 529 -34.78 -20.58 -2.90
CA LYS A 529 -35.72 -21.70 -2.86
C LYS A 529 -36.79 -21.30 -1.88
N SER A 530 -37.88 -20.78 -2.43
CA SER A 530 -39.11 -20.34 -1.76
C SER A 530 -39.01 -19.04 -0.95
N PRO A 531 -39.93 -18.07 -1.17
CA PRO A 531 -40.02 -16.90 -0.31
C PRO A 531 -40.40 -17.33 1.11
N ILE A 532 -39.81 -16.70 2.12
CA ILE A 532 -40.24 -16.84 3.51
C ILE A 532 -41.76 -16.64 3.54
N ALA A 533 -42.47 -17.66 4.02
CA ALA A 533 -43.94 -17.70 3.99
C ALA A 533 -44.58 -16.74 5.00
N MET A 534 -43.80 -16.17 5.92
CA MET A 534 -44.26 -15.26 6.97
C MET A 534 -44.20 -13.79 6.52
N PRO A 535 -45.23 -12.97 6.81
CA PRO A 535 -45.21 -11.53 6.63
C PRO A 535 -44.08 -10.86 7.43
N LEU A 536 -43.48 -9.78 6.89
CA LEU A 536 -42.36 -9.08 7.55
C LEU A 536 -42.66 -8.57 8.97
N HIS A 537 -43.92 -8.29 9.27
CA HIS A 537 -44.35 -7.81 10.59
C HIS A 537 -44.52 -8.93 11.62
N GLU A 538 -44.36 -10.19 11.23
CA GLU A 538 -44.38 -11.37 12.12
C GLU A 538 -42.98 -11.95 12.35
N ILE A 539 -41.96 -11.43 11.65
CA ILE A 539 -40.59 -11.93 11.72
C ILE A 539 -39.84 -11.17 12.81
N SER A 540 -39.54 -11.84 13.92
CA SER A 540 -38.76 -11.24 15.00
C SER A 540 -37.27 -11.19 14.67
N LEU A 541 -36.60 -10.11 15.05
CA LEU A 541 -35.14 -9.98 14.87
C LEU A 541 -34.36 -11.04 15.66
N ILE A 542 -34.86 -11.49 16.81
CA ILE A 542 -34.19 -12.53 17.59
C ILE A 542 -34.26 -13.89 16.89
N GLU A 543 -35.37 -14.17 16.22
CA GLU A 543 -35.54 -15.38 15.41
C GLU A 543 -34.58 -15.37 14.23
N LEU A 544 -34.43 -14.23 13.55
CA LEU A 544 -33.45 -14.08 12.47
C LEU A 544 -32.00 -14.23 12.95
N LYS A 545 -31.67 -13.67 14.12
CA LYS A 545 -30.34 -13.76 14.74
C LYS A 545 -30.01 -15.20 15.19
N ASN A 546 -31.00 -15.88 15.76
CA ASN A 546 -30.88 -17.25 16.25
C ASN A 546 -31.12 -18.28 15.15
N HIS A 547 -31.59 -17.87 13.97
CA HIS A 547 -31.80 -18.76 12.86
C HIS A 547 -30.45 -19.41 12.53
N GLU A 548 -30.32 -20.68 12.91
CA GLU A 548 -29.38 -21.55 12.26
C GLU A 548 -29.93 -21.68 10.84
N MET A 549 -29.26 -21.04 9.87
CA MET A 549 -29.61 -21.26 8.48
C MET A 549 -29.61 -22.76 8.21
N PHE A 550 -30.61 -23.19 7.44
CA PHE A 550 -30.70 -24.44 6.71
C PHE A 550 -29.42 -24.74 5.90
N MET A 551 -28.33 -25.09 6.58
CA MET A 551 -27.03 -25.43 5.99
C MET A 551 -26.61 -26.85 6.34
N SER A 552 -27.58 -27.70 6.68
CA SER A 552 -27.42 -29.15 6.63
C SER A 552 -27.73 -29.60 5.21
N ASP A 553 -26.70 -29.69 4.37
CA ASP A 553 -26.36 -30.94 3.68
C ASP A 553 -25.08 -30.77 2.84
N GLU A 554 -24.29 -31.85 2.83
CA GLU A 554 -23.00 -32.10 2.16
C GLU A 554 -21.74 -31.59 2.91
N ASN A 555 -20.87 -32.42 3.53
CA ASN A 555 -20.60 -33.84 3.37
C ASN A 555 -20.08 -34.49 4.66
N HIS A 556 -20.82 -35.48 5.15
CA HIS A 556 -20.20 -36.75 5.51
C HIS A 556 -19.97 -37.54 4.20
N LYS A 557 -18.72 -37.53 3.71
CA LYS A 557 -18.04 -38.64 3.04
C LYS A 557 -16.61 -38.27 2.71
#